data_AF-A0A357Z858-F1
#
_entry.id   AF-A0A357Z858-F1
#
_cell.length_a   1.000
_cell.length_b   1.000
_cell.length_c   1.000
_cell.angle_alpha   90.00
_cell.angle_beta   90.00
_cell.angle_gamma   90.00
#
_symmetry.space_group_name_H-M   'P 1'
#
loop_
_entity.id
_entity.type
_entity.pdbx_description
1 polymer ?
#
loop_
_entity_poly.entity_id
_entity_poly.type
_entity_poly.pdbx_seq_one_letter_code
_entity_poly.pdbx_strand_id
1 'polypeptide(L)'
;NFIFPLQFAEVNGQIPKVTGLGFVVAITLVLFIGWLSSLFFVERLVSIFDKLLEKTPGIKIIYSSVKDFLEAFAGNKKKFDQPVLVNVDSTDVWRIGFITQKNTEHFGLKDFVTVYVPHSYAISGITYIVSADRIKKMPKGVNASEAMKYVVSGGVTTVDDAEGTSTVNDSGKATITNIGNTNTEA
;
A
#
# COMPACT_ATOMS: atom_id res chain seq x y z
N ASN A 1 -28.33 25.06 -35.22
CA ASN A 1 -27.38 24.04 -34.75
C ASN A 1 -27.75 22.70 -35.34
N PHE A 2 -27.11 22.41 -36.47
CA PHE A 2 -27.29 21.24 -37.32
C PHE A 2 -26.41 20.11 -36.78
N ILE A 3 -27.01 19.06 -36.20
CA ILE A 3 -26.28 17.86 -35.80
C ILE A 3 -26.96 16.68 -36.49
N PHE A 4 -26.21 16.06 -37.42
CA PHE A 4 -26.52 14.88 -38.25
C PHE A 4 -27.33 15.09 -39.54
N PRO A 5 -26.70 14.91 -40.72
CA PRO A 5 -27.42 14.49 -41.91
C PRO A 5 -27.46 12.95 -41.96
N LEU A 6 -28.69 12.45 -42.03
CA LEU A 6 -29.05 11.10 -42.47
C LEU A 6 -28.66 10.96 -43.96
N GLN A 7 -27.42 10.58 -44.25
CA GLN A 7 -27.02 10.12 -45.58
C GLN A 7 -26.10 8.91 -45.45
N PHE A 8 -26.65 7.83 -44.90
CA PHE A 8 -26.19 6.48 -45.23
C PHE A 8 -27.11 5.94 -46.32
N ALA A 9 -27.00 6.55 -47.50
CA ALA A 9 -27.49 5.94 -48.73
C ALA A 9 -26.39 5.00 -49.23
N GLU A 10 -26.75 3.72 -49.23
CA GLU A 10 -26.05 2.56 -49.72
C GLU A 10 -25.42 2.78 -51.10
N VAL A 11 -24.09 2.77 -51.21
CA VAL A 11 -23.38 2.63 -52.49
C VAL A 11 -22.12 1.79 -52.31
N ASN A 12 -22.18 0.55 -52.80
CA ASN A 12 -21.06 -0.31 -53.22
C ASN A 12 -20.16 -1.01 -52.18
N GLY A 13 -20.73 -1.77 -51.23
CA GLY A 13 -20.05 -2.95 -50.61
C GLY A 13 -18.69 -2.72 -49.94
N GLN A 14 -18.28 -1.46 -49.75
CA GLN A 14 -17.07 -1.07 -49.07
C GLN A 14 -17.49 -0.32 -47.82
N ILE A 15 -17.11 -0.86 -46.65
CA ILE A 15 -17.29 -0.21 -45.36
C ILE A 15 -16.65 1.18 -45.48
N PRO A 16 -17.41 2.29 -45.41
CA PRO A 16 -16.80 3.61 -45.43
C PRO A 16 -15.86 3.66 -44.22
N LYS A 17 -14.55 3.73 -44.49
CA LYS A 17 -13.54 3.91 -43.44
C LYS A 17 -13.71 5.32 -42.91
N VAL A 18 -14.61 5.49 -41.93
CA VAL A 18 -14.74 6.72 -41.18
C VAL A 18 -13.50 6.83 -40.28
N THR A 19 -12.42 7.37 -40.85
CA THR A 19 -11.18 7.65 -40.14
C THR A 19 -11.51 8.57 -38.95
N GLY A 20 -11.34 8.06 -37.72
CA GLY A 20 -11.67 8.78 -36.49
C GLY A 20 -12.86 8.23 -35.70
N LEU A 21 -13.68 7.31 -36.26
CA LEU A 21 -14.78 6.70 -35.51
C LEU A 21 -14.29 5.92 -34.30
N GLY A 22 -13.17 5.19 -34.44
CA GLY A 22 -12.54 4.49 -33.32
C GLY A 22 -12.07 5.42 -32.20
N PHE A 23 -11.62 6.64 -32.55
CA PHE A 23 -11.19 7.64 -31.57
C PHE A 23 -12.38 8.21 -30.79
N VAL A 24 -13.48 8.52 -31.49
CA VAL A 24 -14.72 8.98 -30.85
C VAL A 24 -15.28 7.89 -29.94
N VAL A 25 -15.35 6.64 -30.41
CA VAL A 25 -15.81 5.51 -29.59
C VAL A 25 -14.93 5.32 -28.36
N ALA A 26 -13.60 5.38 -28.50
CA ALA A 26 -12.69 5.25 -27.37
C ALA A 26 -12.90 6.35 -26.32
N ILE A 27 -13.02 7.62 -26.76
CA ILE A 27 -13.31 8.74 -25.85
C ILE A 27 -14.66 8.56 -25.15
N THR A 28 -15.71 8.23 -25.90
CA THR A 28 -17.04 8.00 -25.32
C THR A 28 -16.99 6.86 -24.30
N LEU A 29 -16.25 5.79 -24.57
CA LEU A 29 -16.13 4.63 -23.69
C LEU A 29 -15.38 5.01 -22.40
N VAL A 30 -14.27 5.74 -22.50
CA VAL A 30 -13.52 6.23 -21.33
C VAL A 30 -14.37 7.20 -20.48
N LEU A 31 -15.07 8.14 -21.12
CA LEU A 31 -15.97 9.05 -20.44
C LEU A 31 -17.15 8.32 -19.79
N PHE A 32 -17.68 7.28 -20.44
CA PHE A 32 -18.76 6.46 -19.91
C PHE A 32 -18.30 5.66 -18.68
N ILE A 33 -17.13 5.02 -18.73
CA ILE A 33 -16.55 4.31 -17.57
C ILE A 33 -16.27 5.31 -16.44
N GLY A 34 -15.69 6.47 -16.74
CA GLY A 34 -15.42 7.51 -15.74
C GLY A 34 -16.69 8.04 -15.08
N TRP A 35 -17.75 8.27 -15.86
CA TRP A 35 -19.05 8.67 -15.34
C TRP A 35 -19.70 7.57 -14.50
N LEU A 36 -19.64 6.31 -14.95
CA LEU A 36 -20.14 5.16 -14.21
C LEU A 36 -19.40 4.95 -12.88
N SER A 37 -18.10 5.26 -12.84
CA SER A 37 -17.30 5.27 -11.61
C SER A 37 -17.70 6.35 -10.61
N SER A 38 -18.30 7.45 -11.06
CA SER A 38 -18.76 8.56 -10.20
C SER A 38 -20.15 8.31 -9.63
N LEU A 39 -20.94 7.44 -10.25
CA LEU A 39 -22.17 6.95 -9.66
C LEU A 39 -21.82 5.99 -8.52
N PHE A 40 -22.39 6.25 -7.33
CA PHE A 40 -22.39 5.45 -6.09
C PHE A 40 -22.84 3.96 -6.25
N PHE A 41 -22.88 3.44 -7.47
CA PHE A 41 -23.33 2.11 -7.85
C PHE A 41 -22.33 1.01 -7.49
N VAL A 42 -21.04 1.34 -7.30
CA VAL A 42 -19.99 0.36 -6.98
C VAL A 42 -20.27 -0.32 -5.64
N GLU A 43 -20.52 0.45 -4.58
CA GLU A 43 -20.82 -0.10 -3.25
C GLU A 43 -22.10 -0.96 -3.25
N ARG A 44 -23.12 -0.51 -4.00
CA ARG A 44 -24.39 -1.24 -4.09
C ARG A 44 -24.26 -2.53 -4.90
N LEU A 45 -23.52 -2.50 -6.00
CA LEU A 45 -23.26 -3.69 -6.82
C LEU A 45 -22.44 -4.72 -6.04
N VAL A 46 -21.38 -4.29 -5.35
CA VAL A 46 -20.58 -5.15 -4.46
C VAL A 46 -21.46 -5.78 -3.38
N SER A 47 -22.38 -5.03 -2.76
CA SER A 47 -23.30 -5.59 -1.75
C SER A 47 -24.28 -6.65 -2.28
N ILE A 48 -24.67 -6.57 -3.56
CA ILE A 48 -25.55 -7.54 -4.22
C ILE A 48 -24.76 -8.80 -4.55
N PHE A 49 -23.54 -8.66 -5.06
CA PHE A 49 -22.63 -9.77 -5.27
C PHE A 49 -22.27 -10.48 -3.95
N ASP A 50 -21.99 -9.73 -2.88
CA ASP A 50 -21.75 -10.28 -1.54
C ASP A 50 -22.90 -11.18 -1.09
N LYS A 51 -24.15 -10.71 -1.19
CA LYS A 51 -25.34 -11.49 -0.80
C LYS A 51 -25.59 -12.71 -1.67
N LEU A 52 -25.25 -12.64 -2.96
CA LEU A 52 -25.41 -13.76 -3.89
C LEU A 52 -24.34 -14.83 -3.65
N LEU A 53 -23.11 -14.41 -3.37
CA LEU A 53 -21.96 -15.27 -3.09
C LEU A 53 -22.04 -15.89 -1.69
N GLU A 54 -22.59 -15.18 -0.70
CA GLU A 54 -22.83 -15.72 0.66
C GLU A 54 -23.79 -16.91 0.68
N LYS A 55 -24.72 -16.98 -0.27
CA LYS A 55 -25.67 -18.10 -0.40
C LYS A 55 -25.08 -19.33 -1.07
N THR A 56 -23.89 -19.25 -1.66
CA THR A 56 -23.26 -20.37 -2.38
C THR A 56 -22.18 -21.00 -1.50
N PRO A 57 -22.39 -22.22 -0.96
CA PRO A 57 -21.41 -22.90 -0.12
C PRO A 57 -20.07 -23.07 -0.89
N GLY A 58 -18.94 -22.80 -0.23
CA GLY A 58 -17.59 -22.91 -0.79
C GLY A 58 -17.02 -21.63 -1.40
N ILE A 59 -17.80 -20.86 -2.16
CA ILE A 59 -17.34 -19.63 -2.83
C ILE A 59 -17.02 -18.51 -1.82
N LYS A 60 -17.71 -18.51 -0.67
CA LYS A 60 -17.52 -17.54 0.42
C LYS A 60 -16.05 -17.43 0.86
N ILE A 61 -15.33 -18.55 0.99
CA ILE A 61 -13.94 -18.57 1.47
C ILE A 61 -13.01 -17.82 0.51
N ILE A 62 -13.14 -18.08 -0.79
CA ILE A 62 -12.29 -17.46 -1.81
C ILE A 62 -12.57 -15.96 -1.87
N TYR A 63 -13.85 -15.58 -1.93
CA TYR A 63 -14.24 -14.17 -2.02
C TYR A 63 -13.88 -13.40 -0.74
N SER A 64 -14.12 -13.96 0.45
CA SER A 64 -13.74 -13.31 1.71
C SER A 64 -12.24 -13.12 1.82
N SER A 65 -11.42 -14.09 1.41
CA SER A 65 -9.95 -13.94 1.42
C SER A 65 -9.46 -12.86 0.45
N VAL A 66 -10.04 -12.79 -0.75
CA VAL A 66 -9.70 -11.75 -1.74
C VAL A 66 -10.17 -10.38 -1.25
N LYS A 67 -11.36 -10.28 -0.66
CA LYS A 67 -11.88 -9.04 -0.07
C LYS A 67 -11.05 -8.60 1.13
N ASP A 68 -10.70 -9.50 2.04
CA ASP A 68 -9.83 -9.20 3.19
C ASP A 68 -8.43 -8.77 2.75
N PHE A 69 -7.90 -9.37 1.68
CA PHE A 69 -6.66 -8.93 1.04
C PHE A 69 -6.83 -7.51 0.46
N LEU A 70 -7.80 -7.28 -0.40
CA LEU A 70 -8.05 -5.96 -1.00
C LEU A 70 -8.33 -4.89 0.06
N GLU A 71 -9.07 -5.19 1.12
CA GLU A 71 -9.34 -4.27 2.24
C GLU A 71 -8.09 -3.97 3.07
N ALA A 72 -7.17 -4.94 3.23
CA ALA A 72 -5.89 -4.72 3.89
C ALA A 72 -4.98 -3.78 3.08
N PHE A 73 -5.11 -3.75 1.76
CA PHE A 73 -4.38 -2.86 0.86
C PHE A 73 -5.09 -1.51 0.62
N ALA A 74 -6.42 -1.48 0.63
CA ALA A 74 -7.25 -0.28 0.41
C ALA A 74 -7.31 0.66 1.63
N GLY A 75 -6.60 0.34 2.72
CA GLY A 75 -6.33 1.27 3.82
C GLY A 75 -7.48 1.50 4.82
N ASN A 76 -8.66 0.89 4.63
CA ASN A 76 -9.83 1.18 5.47
C ASN A 76 -9.89 0.37 6.78
N LYS A 77 -8.96 -0.57 6.98
CA LYS A 77 -8.66 -1.12 8.30
C LYS A 77 -7.29 -0.59 8.72
N LYS A 78 -7.29 0.29 9.73
CA LYS A 78 -6.21 0.89 10.55
C LYS A 78 -5.11 -0.06 11.07
N LYS A 79 -4.71 -1.08 10.31
CA LYS A 79 -3.82 -2.17 10.75
C LYS A 79 -2.34 -1.78 10.73
N PHE A 80 -2.01 -0.62 10.16
CA PHE A 80 -0.63 -0.10 10.13
C PHE A 80 -0.51 1.31 10.74
N ASP A 81 -1.47 1.74 11.57
CA ASP A 81 -1.47 3.11 12.11
C ASP A 81 -0.47 3.32 13.27
N GLN A 82 0.13 2.25 13.77
CA GLN A 82 1.03 2.28 14.93
C GLN A 82 2.44 1.84 14.52
N PRO A 83 3.24 2.75 13.95
CA PRO A 83 4.65 2.49 13.68
C PRO A 83 5.41 2.35 15.00
N VAL A 84 6.28 1.36 15.05
CA VAL A 84 7.12 1.06 16.22
C VAL A 84 8.51 0.60 15.77
N LEU A 85 9.48 0.75 16.65
CA LEU A 85 10.76 0.07 16.56
C LEU A 85 10.65 -1.27 17.27
N VAL A 86 10.96 -2.35 16.57
CA VAL A 86 10.92 -3.72 17.09
C VAL A 86 12.30 -4.37 17.05
N ASN A 87 12.66 -5.03 18.14
CA ASN A 87 13.93 -5.71 18.30
C ASN A 87 13.77 -7.23 18.09
N VAL A 88 13.99 -7.68 16.85
CA VAL A 88 13.78 -9.09 16.45
C VAL A 88 15.05 -9.89 16.24
N ASP A 89 16.17 -9.25 15.91
CA ASP A 89 17.41 -9.95 15.54
C ASP A 89 18.41 -10.02 16.70
N SER A 90 18.71 -8.89 17.33
CA SER A 90 19.73 -8.78 18.39
C SER A 90 19.51 -7.51 19.22
N THR A 91 20.13 -7.43 20.42
CA THR A 91 19.92 -6.39 21.44
C THR A 91 19.99 -4.95 20.94
N ASP A 92 20.82 -4.65 19.94
CA ASP A 92 20.99 -3.31 19.37
C ASP A 92 20.51 -3.16 17.92
N VAL A 93 19.80 -4.17 17.41
CA VAL A 93 19.24 -4.15 16.05
C VAL A 93 17.75 -3.88 16.10
N TRP A 94 17.35 -2.73 15.54
CA TRP A 94 15.96 -2.27 15.52
C TRP A 94 15.44 -2.23 14.10
N ARG A 95 14.24 -2.77 13.90
CA ARG A 95 13.50 -2.67 12.64
C ARG A 95 12.28 -1.81 12.86
N ILE A 96 11.88 -1.08 11.83
CA ILE A 96 10.60 -0.39 11.86
C ILE A 96 9.51 -1.41 11.47
N GLY A 97 8.50 -1.52 12.31
CA GLY A 97 7.34 -2.37 12.08
C GLY A 97 6.07 -1.68 12.50
N PHE A 98 4.96 -2.38 12.32
CA PHE A 98 3.63 -1.86 12.56
C PHE A 98 2.85 -2.85 13.42
N ILE A 99 2.29 -2.38 14.53
CA ILE A 99 1.48 -3.24 15.40
C ILE A 99 0.18 -3.60 14.67
N THR A 100 0.00 -4.88 14.38
CA THR A 100 -1.22 -5.40 13.73
C THR A 100 -2.19 -5.99 14.76
N GLN A 101 -1.69 -6.56 15.86
CA GLN A 101 -2.48 -7.07 16.98
C GLN A 101 -1.81 -6.78 18.33
N LYS A 102 -2.57 -6.25 19.30
CA LYS A 102 -2.07 -5.92 20.66
C LYS A 102 -2.18 -7.07 21.66
N ASN A 103 -2.93 -8.11 21.33
CA ASN A 103 -3.18 -9.24 22.23
C ASN A 103 -3.04 -10.53 21.42
N THR A 104 -2.19 -11.43 21.92
CA THR A 104 -1.94 -12.77 21.35
C THR A 104 -2.26 -13.89 22.34
N GLU A 105 -3.16 -13.66 23.30
CA GLU A 105 -3.61 -14.66 24.28
C GLU A 105 -4.26 -15.87 23.61
N HIS A 106 -4.85 -15.69 22.42
CA HIS A 106 -5.37 -16.79 21.61
C HIS A 106 -4.29 -17.77 21.12
N PHE A 107 -3.01 -17.36 21.15
CA PHE A 107 -1.85 -18.21 20.93
C PHE A 107 -1.17 -18.69 22.22
N GLY A 108 -1.75 -18.40 23.40
CA GLY A 108 -1.15 -18.69 24.70
C GLY A 108 0.01 -17.77 25.09
N LEU A 109 0.24 -16.70 24.33
CA LEU A 109 1.33 -15.75 24.55
C LEU A 109 0.78 -14.46 25.17
N LYS A 110 0.80 -14.40 26.50
CA LYS A 110 0.39 -13.23 27.29
C LYS A 110 1.48 -12.16 27.27
N ASP A 111 1.10 -10.90 27.14
CA ASP A 111 2.00 -9.73 27.06
C ASP A 111 2.91 -9.72 25.80
N PHE A 112 2.49 -10.44 24.76
CA PHE A 112 3.07 -10.38 23.42
C PHE A 112 2.15 -9.60 22.48
N VAL A 113 2.77 -9.01 21.46
CA VAL A 113 2.07 -8.29 20.41
C VAL A 113 2.57 -8.75 19.05
N THR A 114 1.70 -8.65 18.05
CA THR A 114 2.03 -8.98 16.67
C THR A 114 2.46 -7.72 15.93
N VAL A 115 3.66 -7.76 15.37
CA VAL A 115 4.27 -6.67 14.60
C VAL A 115 4.54 -7.17 13.18
N TYR A 116 4.05 -6.44 12.19
CA TYR A 116 4.42 -6.65 10.79
C TYR A 116 5.63 -5.79 10.43
N VAL A 117 6.66 -6.40 9.86
CA VAL A 117 7.89 -5.73 9.43
C VAL A 117 8.01 -5.85 7.91
N PRO A 118 7.82 -4.75 7.15
CA PRO A 118 7.94 -4.77 5.70
C PRO A 118 9.40 -5.01 5.24
N HIS A 119 9.55 -5.58 4.05
CA HIS A 119 10.82 -5.65 3.34
C HIS A 119 11.03 -4.41 2.48
N SER A 120 12.26 -3.90 2.45
CA SER A 120 12.64 -2.82 1.54
C SER A 120 12.58 -3.28 0.09
N TYR A 121 12.13 -2.39 -0.80
CA TYR A 121 11.95 -2.63 -2.25
C TYR A 121 11.07 -3.83 -2.63
N ALA A 122 10.25 -4.33 -1.71
CA ALA A 122 9.33 -5.44 -1.98
C ALA A 122 7.97 -5.20 -1.33
N ILE A 123 6.90 -5.66 -1.99
CA ILE A 123 5.56 -5.71 -1.41
C ILE A 123 5.43 -7.01 -0.62
N SER A 124 6.26 -7.15 0.41
CA SER A 124 6.29 -8.31 1.30
C SER A 124 6.81 -7.89 2.67
N GLY A 125 6.70 -8.79 3.64
CA GLY A 125 7.22 -8.56 4.99
C GLY A 125 7.08 -9.81 5.85
N ILE A 126 7.57 -9.71 7.07
CA ILE A 126 7.55 -10.79 8.05
C ILE A 126 6.69 -10.36 9.23
N THR A 127 5.86 -11.28 9.71
CA THR A 127 5.07 -11.09 10.92
C THR A 127 5.81 -11.70 12.10
N TYR A 128 6.10 -10.87 13.10
CA TYR A 128 6.73 -11.30 14.34
C TYR A 128 5.74 -11.21 15.50
N ILE A 129 5.79 -12.19 16.40
CA ILE A 129 5.14 -12.13 17.71
C ILE A 129 6.25 -11.92 18.73
N VAL A 130 6.28 -10.75 19.35
CA VAL A 130 7.34 -10.36 20.28
C VAL A 130 6.72 -9.88 21.59
N SER A 131 7.47 -10.03 22.69
CA SER A 131 7.04 -9.47 23.96
C SER A 131 7.05 -7.94 23.88
N ALA A 132 6.15 -7.30 24.63
CA ALA A 132 5.97 -5.85 24.61
C ALA A 132 7.22 -5.06 25.04
N ASP A 133 8.16 -5.68 25.75
CA ASP A 133 9.45 -5.11 26.16
C ASP A 133 10.43 -4.91 24.98
N ARG A 134 10.30 -5.71 23.92
CA ARG A 134 11.10 -5.62 22.68
C ARG A 134 10.61 -4.55 21.70
N ILE A 135 9.69 -3.70 22.14
CA ILE A 135 9.06 -2.67 21.32
C ILE A 135 9.30 -1.30 21.93
N LYS A 136 9.74 -0.38 21.07
CA LYS A 136 9.81 1.05 21.37
C LYS A 136 8.83 1.80 20.49
N LYS A 137 8.08 2.72 21.09
CA LYS A 137 7.22 3.63 20.34
C LYS A 137 8.07 4.55 19.48
N MET A 138 7.56 4.91 18.30
CA MET A 138 8.22 5.91 17.45
C MET A 138 8.31 7.27 18.17
N PRO A 139 9.35 8.06 17.88
CA PRO A 139 9.43 9.45 18.33
C PRO A 139 8.19 10.26 17.92
N LYS A 140 7.87 11.29 18.71
CA LYS A 140 6.77 12.21 18.37
C LYS A 140 7.12 12.93 17.08
N GLY A 141 6.21 12.91 16.10
CA GLY A 141 6.41 13.54 14.78
C GLY A 141 6.32 12.53 13.64
N VAL A 142 6.80 11.31 13.85
CA VAL A 142 6.79 10.26 12.81
C VAL A 142 5.41 9.67 12.66
N ASN A 143 4.76 9.94 11.53
CA ASN A 143 3.49 9.30 11.20
C ASN A 143 3.69 7.93 10.52
N ALA A 144 2.62 7.13 10.45
CA ALA A 144 2.67 5.80 9.85
C ALA A 144 3.09 5.82 8.37
N SER A 145 2.72 6.86 7.61
CA SER A 145 3.03 6.99 6.19
C SER A 145 4.53 7.24 5.96
N GLU A 146 5.13 8.12 6.75
CA GLU A 146 6.57 8.39 6.72
C GLU A 146 7.38 7.17 7.13
N ALA A 147 6.97 6.48 8.20
CA ALA A 147 7.59 5.24 8.61
C ALA A 147 7.52 4.18 7.50
N MET A 148 6.38 4.07 6.80
CA MET A 148 6.22 3.13 5.69
C MET A 148 7.12 3.50 4.52
N LYS A 149 7.15 4.78 4.13
CA LYS A 149 8.03 5.30 3.07
C LYS A 149 9.50 5.05 3.39
N TYR A 150 9.90 5.26 4.64
CA TYR A 150 11.26 4.99 5.11
C TYR A 150 11.63 3.52 4.94
N VAL A 151 10.80 2.59 5.42
CA VAL A 151 11.11 1.15 5.36
C VAL A 151 11.14 0.64 3.93
N VAL A 152 10.11 0.97 3.14
CA VAL A 152 9.97 0.48 1.77
C VAL A 152 11.10 1.01 0.88
N SER A 153 11.59 2.22 1.16
CA SER A 153 12.72 2.81 0.44
C SER A 153 14.10 2.32 0.91
N GLY A 154 14.17 1.46 1.92
CA GLY A 154 15.46 1.01 2.47
C GLY A 154 16.17 2.08 3.33
N GLY A 155 15.42 3.05 3.84
CA GLY A 155 15.93 4.10 4.72
C GLY A 155 16.57 5.28 4.01
N VAL A 156 16.45 5.38 2.67
CA VAL A 156 17.03 6.48 1.88
C VAL A 156 16.22 7.77 1.95
N THR A 157 14.94 7.70 2.35
CA THR A 157 14.10 8.88 2.53
C THR A 157 14.30 9.46 3.92
N THR A 158 14.35 10.78 4.06
CA THR A 158 14.25 11.40 5.38
C THR A 158 12.84 11.22 5.94
N VAL A 159 12.78 10.89 7.23
CA VAL A 159 11.57 11.10 8.01
C VAL A 159 11.69 12.53 8.48
N ASP A 160 10.97 13.44 7.84
CA ASP A 160 11.01 14.85 8.20
C ASP A 160 10.31 14.99 9.54
N ASP A 161 11.08 15.25 10.60
CA ASP A 161 10.51 15.76 11.84
C ASP A 161 9.77 17.04 11.47
N ALA A 162 8.45 17.05 11.69
CA ALA A 162 7.62 18.22 11.48
C ALA A 162 8.02 19.33 12.47
N GLU A 163 9.12 20.02 12.18
CA GLU A 163 9.54 21.38 12.52
C GLU A 163 11.05 21.54 12.21
N GLY A 164 11.38 22.10 11.04
CA GLY A 164 12.76 22.54 10.75
C GLY A 164 13.17 22.41 9.28
N THR A 165 12.98 23.48 8.51
CA THR A 165 13.45 23.69 7.14
C THR A 165 14.88 23.16 6.93
N SER A 166 15.02 22.07 6.18
CA SER A 166 16.32 21.58 5.71
C SER A 166 16.57 22.08 4.29
N THR A 167 17.34 23.16 4.18
CA THR A 167 18.00 23.56 2.93
C THR A 167 19.02 22.49 2.57
N VAL A 168 18.76 21.78 1.47
CA VAL A 168 19.72 20.86 0.84
C VAL A 168 20.96 21.65 0.45
N ASN A 169 22.11 21.34 1.05
CA ASN A 169 23.39 21.82 0.56
C ASN A 169 24.11 20.65 -0.11
N ASP A 170 24.14 20.71 -1.44
CA ASP A 170 24.86 19.83 -2.34
C ASP A 170 26.37 19.95 -2.07
N SER A 171 26.93 18.94 -1.42
CA SER A 171 28.37 18.70 -1.45
C SER A 171 28.64 17.21 -1.25
N GLY A 172 28.60 16.48 -2.36
CA GLY A 172 29.10 15.12 -2.42
C GLY A 172 30.56 15.03 -1.99
N LYS A 173 30.79 14.53 -0.77
CA LYS A 173 32.03 13.83 -0.38
C LYS A 173 31.69 12.75 0.65
N ALA A 174 31.69 11.50 0.19
CA ALA A 174 31.79 10.34 1.07
C ALA A 174 33.22 10.29 1.62
N THR A 175 33.40 10.70 2.87
CA THR A 175 34.63 10.41 3.62
C THR A 175 34.45 9.06 4.31
N ILE A 176 35.04 8.01 3.73
CA ILE A 176 35.24 6.74 4.43
C ILE A 176 36.45 6.93 5.36
N THR A 177 36.20 7.17 6.65
CA THR A 177 37.26 7.03 7.65
C THR A 177 37.42 5.54 7.94
N ASN A 178 38.52 5.02 7.42
CA ASN A 178 39.02 3.66 7.55
C ASN A 178 39.17 3.30 9.05
N ILE A 179 38.42 2.30 9.53
CA ILE A 179 38.64 1.71 10.86
C ILE A 179 39.83 0.76 10.72
N GLY A 180 41.02 1.35 10.86
CA GLY A 180 42.28 0.63 11.01
C GLY A 180 42.37 0.00 12.39
N ASN A 181 42.18 -1.32 12.40
CA ASN A 181 42.69 -2.30 13.35
C ASN A 181 43.93 -1.85 14.15
N THR A 182 43.90 -1.96 15.47
CA THR A 182 45.03 -2.46 16.29
C THR A 182 44.48 -3.07 17.56
N ASN A 183 44.44 -4.40 17.56
CA ASN A 183 44.49 -5.22 18.77
C ASN A 183 45.81 -4.98 19.53
N THR A 184 45.70 -5.02 20.86
CA THR A 184 46.60 -5.67 21.83
C THR A 184 48.12 -5.39 21.74
N GLU A 185 48.69 -4.82 22.80
CA GLU A 185 49.72 -5.45 23.65
C GLU A 185 50.29 -4.44 24.68
N ALA A 186 50.47 -4.95 25.92
CA ALA A 186 51.23 -4.43 27.07
C ALA A 186 50.71 -3.21 27.86
#